data_AF-A0A9E5NKP9-F1
#
_entry.id   AF-A0A9E5NKP9-F1
#
_cell.length_a   1.000
_cell.length_b   1.000
_cell.length_c   1.000
_cell.angle_alpha   90.00
_cell.angle_beta   90.00
_cell.angle_gamma   90.00
#
_symmetry.space_group_name_H-M   'P 1'
#
loop_
_entity.id
_entity.type
_entity.pdbx_description
1 polymer ?
#
loop_
_entity_poly.entity_id
_entity_poly.type
_entity_poly.pdbx_seq_one_letter_code
_entity_poly.pdbx_strand_id
1 'polypeptide(L)'
;MSPRPYLRAEPSERSGRMIIRFVEYDPDIKRRVAKLPGARFVGPTQPEGPAFRIQWDMQTCDDLMKEFGSKIQFSEEVIKWGREERARAAALTALGAQAEATEGFSFDVLEQKLSGRRFYDKNTGQMRDLWEAFRPDQRLGVEWLSKAQNPLLADEAGLGKTWQVVGSMMLDGAEQGYNLIICPKISIENVWLQELNLFQDELVFVAPEGRKQREKLLEEVALCLEDEIPFWLVVNPAMVSLRRTKKRDQADLFDHVSGSALSIQFPFLFEVEWDTIVIDETQDSGIANPSSQFSRALKMMTSKRRIGLSGTPMGG
;
A
#
# COMPACT_ATOMS: atom_id res chain seq x y z
N MET A 1 -29.57 -23.34 -18.87
CA MET A 1 -29.89 -22.09 -18.13
C MET A 1 -28.64 -21.69 -17.38
N SER A 2 -28.07 -20.51 -17.64
CA SER A 2 -26.98 -19.99 -16.78
C SER A 2 -27.53 -19.81 -15.36
N PRO A 3 -26.76 -20.17 -14.32
CA PRO A 3 -27.20 -19.99 -12.93
C PRO A 3 -27.53 -18.51 -12.69
N ARG A 4 -28.62 -18.22 -11.98
CA ARG A 4 -28.97 -16.84 -11.60
C ARG A 4 -27.87 -16.29 -10.68
N PRO A 5 -27.46 -15.02 -10.86
CA PRO A 5 -26.46 -14.42 -9.98
C PRO A 5 -27.04 -14.27 -8.57
N TYR A 6 -26.23 -14.61 -7.57
CA TYR A 6 -26.55 -14.41 -6.15
C TYR A 6 -26.22 -12.98 -5.71
N LEU A 7 -25.24 -12.37 -6.36
CA LEU A 7 -24.72 -11.04 -6.03
C LEU A 7 -24.85 -10.09 -7.21
N ARG A 8 -25.12 -8.83 -6.92
CA ARG A 8 -25.04 -7.73 -7.87
C ARG A 8 -24.07 -6.67 -7.37
N ALA A 9 -23.11 -6.29 -8.20
CA ALA A 9 -22.12 -5.26 -7.90
C ALA A 9 -22.45 -3.99 -8.71
N GLU A 10 -22.68 -2.90 -8.00
CA GLU A 10 -23.14 -1.62 -8.55
C GLU A 10 -22.33 -0.47 -7.93
N PRO A 11 -22.12 0.65 -8.62
CA PRO A 11 -21.50 1.81 -8.00
C PRO A 11 -22.45 2.38 -6.94
N SER A 12 -21.88 2.87 -5.83
CA SER A 12 -22.63 3.64 -4.85
C SER A 12 -22.96 5.01 -5.44
N GLU A 13 -24.19 5.47 -5.25
CA GLU A 13 -24.64 6.80 -5.69
C GLU A 13 -24.12 7.90 -4.73
N ARG A 14 -23.54 7.50 -3.60
CA ARG A 14 -23.22 8.38 -2.46
C ARG A 14 -21.76 8.37 -2.05
N SER A 15 -21.03 7.34 -2.42
CA SER A 15 -19.64 7.17 -2.05
C SER A 15 -18.90 6.61 -3.25
N GLY A 16 -17.66 7.02 -3.52
CA GLY A 16 -16.82 6.44 -4.60
C GLY A 16 -16.42 4.98 -4.28
N ARG A 17 -17.40 4.13 -4.04
CA ARG A 17 -17.34 2.77 -3.50
C ARG A 17 -18.29 1.90 -4.31
N MET A 18 -18.09 0.60 -4.23
CA MET A 18 -18.96 -0.38 -4.87
C MET A 18 -19.89 -0.99 -3.82
N ILE A 19 -21.15 -1.19 -4.20
CA ILE A 19 -22.21 -1.82 -3.40
C ILE A 19 -22.45 -3.22 -3.93
N ILE A 20 -22.32 -4.20 -3.04
CA ILE A 20 -22.58 -5.61 -3.31
C ILE A 20 -23.93 -5.98 -2.67
N ARG A 21 -24.95 -6.11 -3.52
CA ARG A 21 -26.31 -6.49 -3.13
C ARG A 21 -26.51 -7.99 -3.28
N PHE A 22 -27.31 -8.55 -2.38
CA PHE A 22 -27.79 -9.92 -2.48
C PHE A 22 -29.05 -9.93 -3.34
N VAL A 23 -29.00 -10.63 -4.47
CA VAL A 23 -30.19 -10.94 -5.28
C VAL A 23 -30.97 -12.06 -4.60
N GLU A 24 -30.26 -13.01 -4.00
CA GLU A 24 -30.80 -14.07 -3.17
C GLU A 24 -29.94 -14.20 -1.91
N TYR A 25 -30.60 -14.32 -0.74
CA TYR A 25 -29.88 -14.42 0.52
C TYR A 25 -29.28 -15.82 0.69
N ASP A 26 -27.96 -15.87 0.85
CA ASP A 26 -27.22 -17.08 1.19
C ASP A 26 -26.22 -16.73 2.31
N PRO A 27 -26.32 -17.40 3.47
CA PRO A 27 -25.47 -17.11 4.63
C PRO A 27 -23.98 -17.41 4.38
N ASP A 28 -23.67 -18.40 3.54
CA ASP A 28 -22.30 -18.74 3.18
C ASP A 28 -21.72 -17.72 2.20
N ILE A 29 -22.50 -17.30 1.20
CA ILE A 29 -22.10 -16.19 0.31
C ILE A 29 -21.88 -14.92 1.12
N LYS A 30 -22.78 -14.60 2.06
CA LYS A 30 -22.61 -13.44 2.95
C LYS A 30 -21.30 -13.49 3.74
N ARG A 31 -20.96 -14.66 4.31
CA ARG A 31 -19.69 -14.85 5.03
C ARG A 31 -18.48 -14.69 4.12
N ARG A 32 -18.57 -15.13 2.86
CA ARG A 32 -17.47 -15.00 1.88
C ARG A 32 -17.26 -13.55 1.45
N VAL A 33 -18.33 -12.80 1.17
CA VAL A 33 -18.22 -11.36 0.87
C VAL A 33 -17.62 -10.60 2.06
N ALA A 34 -18.00 -10.96 3.30
CA ALA A 34 -17.46 -10.33 4.51
C ALA A 34 -15.95 -10.55 4.72
N LYS A 35 -15.35 -11.54 4.05
CA LYS A 35 -13.90 -11.80 4.11
C LYS A 35 -13.10 -11.00 3.08
N LEU A 36 -13.76 -10.37 2.10
CA LEU A 36 -13.06 -9.56 1.12
C LEU A 36 -12.41 -8.33 1.78
N PRO A 37 -11.20 -7.94 1.35
CA PRO A 37 -10.52 -6.76 1.87
C PRO A 37 -11.40 -5.51 1.79
N GLY A 38 -11.49 -4.76 2.90
CA GLY A 38 -12.26 -3.51 2.95
C GLY A 38 -13.79 -3.65 2.93
N ALA A 39 -14.35 -4.87 2.84
CA ALA A 39 -15.78 -5.10 2.85
C ALA A 39 -16.42 -4.70 4.20
N ARG A 40 -17.45 -3.86 4.17
CA ARG A 40 -18.23 -3.46 5.36
C ARG A 40 -19.72 -3.64 5.11
N PHE A 41 -20.39 -4.35 6.01
CA PHE A 41 -21.84 -4.53 5.93
C PHE A 41 -22.58 -3.25 6.31
N VAL A 42 -23.51 -2.83 5.46
CA VAL A 42 -24.42 -1.70 5.65
C VAL A 42 -25.80 -2.27 6.00
N GLY A 43 -26.34 -1.85 7.14
CA GLY A 43 -27.58 -2.38 7.68
C GLY A 43 -28.82 -1.95 6.87
N PRO A 44 -29.96 -2.65 6.99
CA PRO A 44 -31.17 -2.37 6.22
C PRO A 44 -31.80 -0.99 6.48
N THR A 45 -31.48 -0.37 7.61
CA THR A 45 -31.95 0.97 7.98
C THR A 45 -31.03 2.08 7.48
N GLN A 46 -29.86 1.72 6.94
CA GLN A 46 -28.88 2.67 6.41
C GLN A 46 -29.07 2.84 4.90
N PRO A 47 -28.75 4.02 4.34
CA PRO A 47 -28.81 4.24 2.90
C PRO A 47 -28.00 3.19 2.13
N GLU A 48 -28.55 2.72 1.01
CA GLU A 48 -27.98 1.67 0.15
C GLU A 48 -27.91 0.27 0.80
N GLY A 49 -28.35 0.10 2.05
CA GLY A 49 -28.49 -1.20 2.71
C GLY A 49 -29.82 -1.92 2.43
N PRO A 50 -29.93 -3.23 2.73
CA PRO A 50 -28.86 -4.10 3.23
C PRO A 50 -27.90 -4.54 2.10
N ALA A 51 -26.61 -4.29 2.28
CA ALA A 51 -25.57 -4.59 1.28
C ALA A 51 -24.17 -4.62 1.92
N PHE A 52 -23.16 -5.08 1.19
CA PHE A 52 -21.77 -4.76 1.53
C PHE A 52 -21.31 -3.56 0.73
N ARG A 53 -20.59 -2.65 1.38
CA ARG A 53 -19.83 -1.59 0.73
C ARG A 53 -18.36 -1.97 0.71
N ILE A 54 -17.73 -1.85 -0.45
CA ILE A 54 -16.32 -2.20 -0.68
C ILE A 54 -15.65 -1.13 -1.57
N GLN A 55 -14.32 -1.14 -1.66
CA GLN A 55 -13.58 -0.26 -2.55
C GLN A 55 -14.02 -0.46 -4.02
N TRP A 56 -14.06 0.60 -4.81
CA TRP A 56 -14.33 0.50 -6.25
C TRP A 56 -13.02 0.65 -7.00
N ASP A 57 -12.38 -0.48 -7.28
CA ASP A 57 -11.13 -0.58 -8.02
C ASP A 57 -11.03 -1.93 -8.77
N MET A 58 -10.00 -2.07 -9.61
CA MET A 58 -9.79 -3.24 -10.46
C MET A 58 -9.50 -4.49 -9.62
N GLN A 59 -8.72 -4.35 -8.53
CA GLN A 59 -8.42 -5.45 -7.62
C GLN A 59 -9.67 -6.04 -6.99
N THR A 60 -10.59 -5.19 -6.53
CA THR A 60 -11.86 -5.65 -5.96
C THR A 60 -12.70 -6.39 -6.98
N CYS A 61 -12.72 -5.92 -8.24
CA CYS A 61 -13.42 -6.60 -9.32
C CYS A 61 -12.83 -7.99 -9.60
N ASP A 62 -11.50 -8.11 -9.61
CA ASP A 62 -10.81 -9.39 -9.81
C ASP A 62 -11.02 -10.34 -8.62
N ASP A 63 -10.96 -9.85 -7.38
CA ASP A 63 -11.24 -10.63 -6.17
C ASP A 63 -12.68 -11.16 -6.16
N LEU A 64 -13.65 -10.32 -6.53
CA LEU A 64 -15.05 -10.72 -6.65
C LEU A 64 -15.25 -11.79 -7.74
N MET A 65 -14.62 -11.60 -8.90
CA MET A 65 -14.69 -12.58 -10.00
C MET A 65 -14.04 -13.91 -9.63
N LYS A 66 -12.89 -13.87 -8.97
CA LYS A 66 -12.18 -15.06 -8.49
C LYS A 66 -12.99 -15.82 -7.45
N GLU A 67 -13.62 -15.10 -6.53
CA GLU A 67 -14.38 -15.70 -5.42
C GLU A 67 -15.75 -16.23 -5.88
N PHE A 68 -16.46 -15.47 -6.71
CA PHE A 68 -17.87 -15.75 -7.02
C PHE A 68 -18.10 -16.22 -8.45
N GLY A 69 -17.19 -15.96 -9.39
CA GLY A 69 -17.32 -16.35 -10.79
C GLY A 69 -18.67 -15.95 -11.38
N SER A 70 -19.43 -16.93 -11.91
CA SER A 70 -20.76 -16.68 -12.47
C SER A 70 -21.84 -16.31 -11.44
N LYS A 71 -21.54 -16.36 -10.13
CA LYS A 71 -22.50 -16.00 -9.06
C LYS A 71 -22.58 -14.50 -8.81
N ILE A 72 -21.69 -13.70 -9.37
CA ILE A 72 -21.74 -12.24 -9.29
C ILE A 72 -22.04 -11.64 -10.67
N GLN A 73 -22.89 -10.62 -10.68
CA GLN A 73 -23.16 -9.80 -11.86
C GLN A 73 -22.75 -8.35 -11.59
N PHE A 74 -21.87 -7.82 -12.43
CA PHE A 74 -21.54 -6.39 -12.44
C PHE A 74 -22.59 -5.60 -13.23
N SER A 75 -22.89 -4.38 -12.79
CA SER A 75 -23.72 -3.45 -13.56
C SER A 75 -23.03 -3.05 -14.87
N GLU A 76 -23.80 -2.55 -15.83
CA GLU A 76 -23.26 -2.04 -17.10
C GLU A 76 -22.25 -0.91 -16.87
N GLU A 77 -22.48 -0.08 -15.84
CA GLU A 77 -21.59 1.01 -15.46
C GLU A 77 -20.23 0.48 -14.97
N VAL A 78 -20.22 -0.53 -14.08
CA VAL A 78 -18.96 -1.14 -13.61
C VAL A 78 -18.23 -1.84 -14.75
N ILE A 79 -18.95 -2.51 -15.65
CA ILE A 79 -18.35 -3.17 -16.83
C ILE A 79 -17.75 -2.12 -17.78
N LYS A 80 -18.46 -1.03 -18.04
CA LYS A 80 -17.99 0.06 -18.90
C LYS A 80 -16.73 0.71 -18.31
N TRP A 81 -16.80 1.08 -17.03
CA TRP A 81 -15.65 1.63 -16.29
C TRP A 81 -14.45 0.67 -16.36
N GLY A 82 -14.63 -0.62 -16.08
CA GLY A 82 -13.52 -1.58 -16.10
C GLY A 82 -12.89 -1.77 -17.49
N ARG A 83 -13.65 -1.60 -18.57
CA ARG A 83 -13.11 -1.59 -19.94
C ARG A 83 -12.30 -0.33 -20.23
N GLU A 84 -12.81 0.82 -19.83
CA GLU A 84 -12.13 2.11 -19.95
C GLU A 84 -10.82 2.11 -19.15
N GLU A 85 -10.83 1.56 -17.94
CA GLU A 85 -9.65 1.48 -17.08
C GLU A 85 -8.57 0.55 -17.66
N ARG A 86 -8.97 -0.61 -18.19
CA ARG A 86 -8.03 -1.49 -18.92
C ARG A 86 -7.43 -0.81 -20.15
N ALA A 87 -8.23 -0.06 -20.90
CA ALA A 87 -7.75 0.67 -22.07
C ALA A 87 -6.77 1.79 -21.66
N ARG A 88 -7.07 2.50 -20.56
CA ARG A 88 -6.19 3.53 -19.99
C ARG A 88 -4.85 2.95 -19.54
N ALA A 89 -4.87 1.84 -18.79
CA ALA A 89 -3.66 1.15 -18.38
C ALA A 89 -2.79 0.73 -19.58
N ALA A 90 -3.40 0.15 -20.62
CA ALA A 90 -2.70 -0.23 -21.83
C ALA A 90 -2.10 0.98 -22.57
N ALA A 91 -2.80 2.11 -22.61
CA ALA A 91 -2.31 3.35 -23.21
C ALA A 91 -1.11 3.93 -22.43
N LEU A 92 -1.15 3.89 -21.09
CA LEU A 92 -0.02 4.30 -20.24
C LEU A 92 1.22 3.44 -20.51
N THR A 93 1.05 2.12 -20.59
CA THR A 93 2.16 1.21 -20.94
C THR A 93 2.74 1.51 -22.32
N ALA A 94 1.90 1.78 -23.33
CA ALA A 94 2.36 2.10 -24.68
C ALA A 94 3.12 3.43 -24.74
N LEU A 95 2.62 4.47 -24.06
CA LEU A 95 3.32 5.74 -23.89
C LEU A 95 4.66 5.52 -23.18
N GLY A 96 4.68 4.66 -22.17
CA GLY A 96 5.87 4.34 -21.40
C GLY A 96 6.97 3.76 -22.28
N ALA A 97 6.62 2.77 -23.10
CA ALA A 97 7.56 2.15 -24.05
C ALA A 97 8.11 3.16 -25.07
N GLN A 98 7.29 4.11 -25.51
CA GLN A 98 7.74 5.15 -26.43
C GLN A 98 8.76 6.07 -25.76
N ALA A 99 8.49 6.53 -24.54
CA ALA A 99 9.40 7.42 -23.82
C ALA A 99 10.73 6.73 -23.47
N GLU A 100 10.69 5.45 -23.05
CA GLU A 100 11.91 4.64 -22.84
C GLU A 100 12.80 4.60 -24.07
N ALA A 101 12.21 4.37 -25.25
CA ALA A 101 12.94 4.29 -26.50
C ALA A 101 13.56 5.63 -26.94
N THR A 102 13.01 6.76 -26.49
CA THR A 102 13.45 8.10 -26.92
C THR A 102 14.36 8.81 -25.92
N GLU A 103 14.21 8.56 -24.62
CA GLU A 103 14.87 9.36 -23.57
C GLU A 103 16.20 8.78 -23.08
N GLY A 104 16.64 7.62 -23.60
CA GLY A 104 17.97 7.07 -23.33
C GLY A 104 18.18 6.67 -21.87
N PHE A 105 17.11 6.26 -21.17
CA PHE A 105 17.20 5.74 -19.81
C PHE A 105 18.07 4.48 -19.77
N SER A 106 18.98 4.41 -18.79
CA SER A 106 19.76 3.20 -18.50
C SER A 106 19.23 2.59 -17.21
N PHE A 107 18.76 1.34 -17.34
CA PHE A 107 18.36 0.51 -16.22
C PHE A 107 19.38 -0.60 -15.95
N ASP A 108 20.60 -0.49 -16.49
CA ASP A 108 21.62 -1.55 -16.44
C ASP A 108 21.93 -1.98 -14.99
N VAL A 109 21.98 -1.02 -14.07
CA VAL A 109 22.19 -1.28 -12.63
C VAL A 109 21.03 -2.10 -12.06
N LEU A 110 19.80 -1.73 -12.37
CA LEU A 110 18.63 -2.41 -11.84
C LEU A 110 18.47 -3.80 -12.47
N GLU A 111 18.68 -3.92 -13.79
CA GLU A 111 18.71 -5.20 -14.50
C GLU A 111 19.77 -6.13 -13.93
N GLN A 112 20.96 -5.62 -13.62
CA GLN A 112 22.01 -6.40 -12.97
C GLN A 112 21.59 -6.86 -11.57
N LYS A 113 21.03 -5.97 -10.73
CA LYS A 113 20.61 -6.31 -9.36
C LYS A 113 19.44 -7.29 -9.30
N LEU A 114 18.54 -7.23 -10.30
CA LEU A 114 17.38 -8.11 -10.40
C LEU A 114 17.64 -9.37 -11.23
N SER A 115 18.82 -9.47 -11.87
CA SER A 115 19.18 -10.60 -12.74
C SER A 115 19.00 -11.94 -12.03
N GLY A 116 18.22 -12.83 -12.64
CA GLY A 116 17.98 -14.18 -12.11
C GLY A 116 16.95 -14.25 -10.98
N ARG A 117 16.41 -13.12 -10.50
CA ARG A 117 15.30 -13.11 -9.55
C ARG A 117 14.01 -13.47 -10.29
N ARG A 118 13.30 -14.48 -9.79
CA ARG A 118 12.09 -15.01 -10.41
C ARG A 118 10.96 -15.13 -9.41
N PHE A 119 9.74 -14.91 -9.86
CA PHE A 119 8.54 -15.05 -9.05
C PHE A 119 7.49 -15.90 -9.78
N TYR A 120 6.57 -16.50 -9.00
CA TYR A 120 5.43 -17.22 -9.55
C TYR A 120 4.30 -16.23 -9.82
N ASP A 121 4.03 -15.96 -11.09
CA ASP A 121 2.93 -15.11 -11.52
C ASP A 121 1.62 -15.91 -11.47
N LYS A 122 0.79 -15.59 -10.48
CA LYS A 122 -0.51 -16.27 -10.25
C LYS A 122 -1.50 -16.04 -11.41
N ASN A 123 -1.33 -14.99 -12.21
CA ASN A 123 -2.23 -14.67 -13.31
C ASN A 123 -1.92 -15.52 -14.55
N THR A 124 -0.63 -15.78 -14.80
CA THR A 124 -0.18 -16.59 -15.95
C THR A 124 0.07 -18.06 -15.58
N GLY A 125 0.22 -18.36 -14.28
CA GLY A 125 0.55 -19.70 -13.79
C GLY A 125 2.00 -20.11 -14.09
N GLN A 126 2.89 -19.13 -14.30
CA GLN A 126 4.25 -19.37 -14.77
C GLN A 126 5.28 -18.68 -13.87
N MET A 127 6.49 -19.25 -13.84
CA MET A 127 7.66 -18.55 -13.29
C MET A 127 8.10 -17.50 -14.29
N ARG A 128 8.27 -16.26 -13.83
CA ARG A 128 8.70 -15.12 -14.65
C ARG A 128 9.93 -14.47 -14.04
N ASP A 129 10.77 -13.90 -14.90
CA ASP A 129 11.84 -13.02 -14.47
C ASP A 129 11.24 -11.71 -13.91
N LEU A 130 11.81 -11.25 -12.80
CA LEU A 130 11.31 -10.09 -12.08
C LEU A 130 11.46 -8.81 -12.91
N TRP A 131 12.61 -8.62 -13.58
CA TRP A 131 12.87 -7.43 -14.41
C TRP A 131 12.04 -7.45 -15.70
N GLU A 132 11.90 -8.61 -16.34
CA GLU A 132 11.06 -8.75 -17.53
C GLU A 132 9.57 -8.53 -17.22
N ALA A 133 9.16 -8.67 -15.96
CA ALA A 133 7.79 -8.42 -15.53
C ALA A 133 7.46 -6.95 -15.27
N PHE A 134 8.47 -6.08 -15.12
CA PHE A 134 8.24 -4.64 -15.06
C PHE A 134 7.65 -4.14 -16.38
N ARG A 135 6.47 -3.53 -16.32
CA ARG A 135 5.89 -2.84 -17.47
C ARG A 135 6.66 -1.55 -17.75
N PRO A 136 6.72 -1.10 -19.01
CA PRO A 136 7.34 0.17 -19.37
C PRO A 136 6.86 1.38 -18.54
N ASP A 137 5.57 1.49 -18.24
CA ASP A 137 5.05 2.54 -17.34
C ASP A 137 5.65 2.47 -15.92
N GLN A 138 5.88 1.26 -15.40
CA GLN A 138 6.48 1.07 -14.08
C GLN A 138 7.97 1.41 -14.07
N ARG A 139 8.70 1.09 -15.14
CA ARG A 139 10.13 1.42 -15.28
C ARG A 139 10.34 2.93 -15.38
N LEU A 140 9.46 3.65 -16.08
CA LEU A 140 9.44 5.11 -16.03
C LEU A 140 9.13 5.63 -14.62
N GLY A 141 8.18 5.00 -13.93
CA GLY A 141 7.89 5.31 -12.52
C GLY A 141 9.12 5.13 -11.62
N VAL A 142 9.88 4.05 -11.82
CA VAL A 142 11.16 3.79 -11.14
C VAL A 142 12.17 4.92 -11.39
N GLU A 143 12.38 5.30 -12.66
CA GLU A 143 13.31 6.35 -13.06
C GLU A 143 12.90 7.73 -12.51
N TRP A 144 11.60 8.02 -12.48
CA TRP A 144 11.10 9.25 -11.93
C TRP A 144 11.26 9.29 -10.40
N LEU A 145 10.90 8.20 -9.71
CA LEU A 145 11.00 8.08 -8.26
C LEU A 145 12.44 8.14 -7.76
N SER A 146 13.41 7.57 -8.50
CA SER A 146 14.83 7.57 -8.12
C SER A 146 15.42 8.98 -8.06
N LYS A 147 14.83 9.91 -8.84
CA LYS A 147 15.24 11.33 -8.90
C LYS A 147 14.40 12.25 -8.01
N ALA A 148 13.25 11.78 -7.53
CA ALA A 148 12.33 12.59 -6.76
C ALA A 148 12.65 12.57 -5.26
N GLN A 149 12.71 13.75 -4.64
CA GLN A 149 13.10 13.86 -3.23
C GLN A 149 11.96 13.52 -2.26
N ASN A 150 10.72 13.95 -2.54
CA ASN A 150 9.56 13.64 -1.69
C ASN A 150 8.29 13.37 -2.53
N PRO A 151 8.28 12.33 -3.40
CA PRO A 151 7.18 12.08 -4.33
C PRO A 151 5.93 11.51 -3.64
N LEU A 152 4.77 11.79 -4.24
CA LEU A 152 3.53 11.05 -4.02
C LEU A 152 3.20 10.25 -5.28
N LEU A 153 3.35 8.93 -5.22
CA LEU A 153 2.92 8.02 -6.28
C LEU A 153 1.44 7.68 -6.08
N ALA A 154 0.61 8.34 -6.87
CA ALA A 154 -0.85 8.27 -6.79
C ALA A 154 -1.48 7.44 -7.91
N ASP A 155 -0.79 6.39 -8.33
CA ASP A 155 -1.29 5.42 -9.31
C ASP A 155 -2.45 4.60 -8.74
N GLU A 156 -3.25 3.99 -9.61
CA GLU A 156 -4.32 3.09 -9.18
C GLU A 156 -3.81 1.90 -8.36
N ALA A 157 -4.70 1.34 -7.52
CA ALA A 157 -4.43 0.10 -6.81
C ALA A 157 -4.20 -1.05 -7.80
N GLY A 158 -3.17 -1.87 -7.57
CA GLY A 158 -2.83 -3.00 -8.43
C GLY A 158 -1.86 -2.70 -9.58
N LEU A 159 -1.46 -1.44 -9.81
CA LEU A 159 -0.48 -1.09 -10.86
C LEU A 159 0.98 -1.38 -10.48
N GLY A 160 1.24 -2.03 -9.34
CA GLY A 160 2.58 -2.40 -8.89
C GLY A 160 3.41 -1.24 -8.34
N LYS A 161 2.78 -0.31 -7.60
CA LYS A 161 3.47 0.82 -6.94
C LYS A 161 4.61 0.37 -6.02
N THR A 162 4.43 -0.74 -5.30
CA THR A 162 5.46 -1.30 -4.43
C THR A 162 6.72 -1.64 -5.22
N TRP A 163 6.59 -2.25 -6.40
CA TRP A 163 7.71 -2.56 -7.27
C TRP A 163 8.41 -1.31 -7.77
N GLN A 164 7.64 -0.27 -8.12
CA GLN A 164 8.21 1.01 -8.54
C GLN A 164 9.05 1.65 -7.42
N VAL A 165 8.55 1.62 -6.18
CA VAL A 165 9.29 2.16 -5.03
C VAL A 165 10.55 1.36 -4.75
N VAL A 166 10.44 0.04 -4.61
CA VAL A 166 11.62 -0.79 -4.30
C VAL A 166 12.63 -0.72 -5.43
N GLY A 167 12.18 -0.79 -6.69
CA GLY A 167 13.03 -0.62 -7.87
C GLY A 167 13.72 0.74 -7.93
N SER A 168 13.04 1.83 -7.56
CA SER A 168 13.64 3.18 -7.51
C SER A 168 14.74 3.29 -6.46
N MET A 169 14.54 2.68 -5.29
CA MET A 169 15.54 2.64 -4.23
C MET A 169 16.73 1.79 -4.63
N MET A 170 16.51 0.65 -5.31
CA MET A 170 17.59 -0.16 -5.88
C MET A 170 18.36 0.56 -6.98
N LEU A 171 17.69 1.44 -7.74
CA LEU A 171 18.33 2.20 -8.81
C LEU A 171 19.25 3.30 -8.26
N ASP A 172 18.84 3.99 -7.20
CA ASP A 172 19.65 5.06 -6.59
C ASP A 172 20.55 4.62 -5.43
N GLY A 173 20.48 3.35 -5.01
CA GLY A 173 21.33 2.79 -3.95
C GLY A 173 20.75 2.96 -2.54
N ALA A 174 19.59 3.58 -2.38
CA ALA A 174 18.98 3.77 -1.06
C ALA A 174 18.53 2.46 -0.42
N GLU A 175 18.43 1.34 -1.15
CA GLU A 175 18.11 0.03 -0.57
C GLU A 175 19.16 -0.44 0.45
N GLN A 176 20.40 0.04 0.31
CA GLN A 176 21.53 -0.24 1.19
C GLN A 176 21.60 0.70 2.40
N GLY A 177 20.52 1.42 2.68
CA GLY A 177 20.40 2.31 3.84
C GLY A 177 19.49 1.77 4.95
N TYR A 178 19.10 2.67 5.85
CA TYR A 178 18.07 2.43 6.86
C TYR A 178 16.72 2.87 6.31
N ASN A 179 15.86 1.90 6.02
CA ASN A 179 14.61 2.14 5.31
C ASN A 179 13.40 1.79 6.18
N LEU A 180 12.46 2.74 6.32
CA LEU A 180 11.23 2.56 7.08
C LEU A 180 10.02 2.51 6.16
N ILE A 181 9.28 1.40 6.21
CA ILE A 181 7.99 1.26 5.53
C ILE A 181 6.88 1.37 6.56
N ILE A 182 5.97 2.32 6.35
CA ILE A 182 4.77 2.51 7.18
C ILE A 182 3.55 2.12 6.35
N CYS A 183 2.94 0.98 6.64
CA CYS A 183 1.80 0.49 5.86
C CYS A 183 0.71 -0.14 6.74
N PRO A 184 -0.55 -0.25 6.26
CA PRO A 184 -1.61 -0.93 7.00
C PRO A 184 -1.20 -2.36 7.37
N LYS A 185 -1.68 -2.86 8.52
CA LYS A 185 -1.33 -4.20 9.03
C LYS A 185 -1.52 -5.31 7.98
N ILE A 186 -2.57 -5.20 7.16
CA ILE A 186 -2.89 -6.18 6.11
C ILE A 186 -1.85 -6.13 4.99
N SER A 187 -1.33 -4.95 4.63
CA SER A 187 -0.34 -4.76 3.57
C SER A 187 1.05 -5.26 3.97
N ILE A 188 1.36 -5.31 5.27
CA ILE A 188 2.64 -5.81 5.79
C ILE A 188 2.93 -7.22 5.27
N GLU A 189 2.04 -8.18 5.54
CA GLU A 189 2.28 -9.60 5.22
C GLU A 189 1.87 -9.97 3.78
N ASN A 190 0.84 -9.30 3.24
CA ASN A 190 0.29 -9.66 1.94
C ASN A 190 1.00 -8.98 0.76
N VAL A 191 1.71 -7.89 1.01
CA VAL A 191 2.39 -7.12 -0.02
C VAL A 191 3.84 -6.92 0.38
N TRP A 192 4.12 -6.01 1.32
CA TRP A 192 5.49 -5.52 1.57
C TRP A 192 6.50 -6.61 1.90
N LEU A 193 6.17 -7.55 2.79
CA LEU A 193 7.09 -8.65 3.11
C LEU A 193 7.34 -9.56 1.90
N GLN A 194 6.30 -9.87 1.13
CA GLN A 194 6.44 -10.71 -0.07
C GLN A 194 7.29 -10.01 -1.11
N GLU A 195 7.00 -8.74 -1.39
CA GLU A 195 7.73 -7.97 -2.39
C GLU A 195 9.17 -7.70 -1.97
N LEU A 196 9.45 -7.28 -0.72
CA LEU A 196 10.84 -7.06 -0.28
C LEU A 196 11.69 -8.32 -0.41
N ASN A 197 11.14 -9.48 -0.04
CA ASN A 197 11.82 -10.78 -0.20
C ASN A 197 12.05 -11.18 -1.67
N LEU A 198 11.30 -10.61 -2.62
CA LEU A 198 11.54 -10.81 -4.05
C LEU A 198 12.67 -9.93 -4.59
N PHE A 199 12.87 -8.75 -4.01
CA PHE A 199 13.71 -7.70 -4.58
C PHE A 199 15.12 -7.62 -3.98
N GLN A 200 15.26 -7.83 -2.67
CA GLN A 200 16.51 -7.54 -1.97
C GLN A 200 16.94 -8.69 -1.05
N ASP A 201 18.23 -8.69 -0.68
CA ASP A 201 18.85 -9.69 0.20
C ASP A 201 19.23 -9.13 1.59
N GLU A 202 18.90 -7.86 1.85
CA GLU A 202 19.10 -7.16 3.12
C GLU A 202 18.12 -7.61 4.21
N LEU A 203 18.43 -7.28 5.46
CA LEU A 203 17.59 -7.64 6.59
C LEU A 203 16.23 -6.93 6.53
N VAL A 204 15.15 -7.71 6.55
CA VAL A 204 13.78 -7.22 6.64
C VAL A 204 13.19 -7.53 8.01
N PHE A 205 12.97 -6.49 8.79
CA PHE A 205 12.30 -6.56 10.09
C PHE A 205 10.82 -6.20 9.92
N VAL A 206 9.94 -7.03 10.47
CA VAL A 206 8.50 -6.80 10.44
C VAL A 206 7.95 -6.68 11.85
N ALA A 207 7.29 -5.55 12.13
CA ALA A 207 6.72 -5.29 13.44
C ALA A 207 5.67 -6.34 13.86
N PRO A 208 5.89 -7.09 14.96
CA PRO A 208 4.93 -8.05 15.44
C PRO A 208 3.72 -7.38 16.12
N GLU A 209 2.76 -8.21 16.51
CA GLU A 209 1.71 -7.80 17.43
C GLU A 209 2.22 -7.74 18.88
N GLY A 210 1.70 -6.78 19.64
CA GLY A 210 2.06 -6.60 21.04
C GLY A 210 3.22 -5.64 21.26
N ARG A 211 3.14 -4.86 22.34
CA ARG A 211 4.12 -3.81 22.66
C ARG A 211 5.49 -4.38 22.99
N LYS A 212 5.56 -5.39 23.88
CA LYS A 212 6.82 -5.99 24.33
C LYS A 212 7.59 -6.63 23.18
N GLN A 213 6.87 -7.29 22.27
CA GLN A 213 7.48 -7.92 21.09
C GLN A 213 8.03 -6.87 20.13
N ARG A 214 7.35 -5.72 19.98
CA ARG A 214 7.88 -4.58 19.21
C ARG A 214 9.10 -3.97 19.88
N GLU A 215 9.08 -3.78 21.19
CA GLU A 215 10.26 -3.27 21.93
C GLU A 215 11.47 -4.19 21.70
N LYS A 216 11.29 -5.51 21.83
CA LYS A 216 12.34 -6.49 21.52
C LYS A 216 12.82 -6.44 20.07
N LEU A 217 11.90 -6.32 19.10
CA LEU A 217 12.28 -6.15 17.69
C LEU A 217 13.15 -4.90 17.51
N LEU A 218 12.80 -3.79 18.14
CA LEU A 218 13.56 -2.55 18.00
C LEU A 218 14.94 -2.65 18.69
N GLU A 219 15.08 -3.44 19.75
CA GLU A 219 16.40 -3.78 20.31
C GLU A 219 17.25 -4.55 19.30
N GLU A 220 16.66 -5.50 18.55
CA GLU A 220 17.36 -6.23 17.49
C GLU A 220 17.75 -5.31 16.32
N VAL A 221 16.86 -4.40 15.91
CA VAL A 221 17.14 -3.39 14.86
C VAL A 221 18.22 -2.41 15.30
N ALA A 222 18.28 -2.05 16.59
CA ALA A 222 19.31 -1.16 17.12
C ALA A 222 20.72 -1.73 16.95
N LEU A 223 20.89 -3.05 17.05
CA LEU A 223 22.17 -3.70 16.78
C LEU A 223 22.62 -3.50 15.33
N CYS A 224 21.69 -3.53 14.36
CA CYS A 224 22.02 -3.24 12.96
C CYS A 224 22.51 -1.80 12.78
N LEU A 225 21.92 -0.83 13.49
CA LEU A 225 22.39 0.56 13.44
C LEU A 225 23.77 0.72 14.06
N GLU A 226 24.04 0.06 15.17
CA GLU A 226 25.35 0.10 15.85
C GLU A 226 26.46 -0.48 14.97
N ASP A 227 26.15 -1.54 14.22
CA ASP A 227 27.09 -2.22 13.32
C ASP A 227 27.09 -1.67 11.87
N GLU A 228 26.35 -0.59 11.61
CA GLU A 228 26.18 0.03 10.28
C GLU A 228 25.67 -0.96 9.20
N ILE A 229 24.83 -1.91 9.60
CA ILE A 229 24.23 -2.93 8.73
C ILE A 229 22.94 -2.37 8.10
N PRO A 230 22.82 -2.33 6.76
CA PRO A 230 21.59 -1.92 6.09
C PRO A 230 20.38 -2.76 6.49
N PHE A 231 19.21 -2.13 6.62
CA PHE A 231 18.00 -2.86 6.94
C PHE A 231 16.73 -2.13 6.49
N TRP A 232 15.68 -2.93 6.37
CA TRP A 232 14.33 -2.49 6.12
C TRP A 232 13.48 -2.80 7.34
N LEU A 233 12.78 -1.80 7.86
CA LEU A 233 11.83 -1.96 8.95
C LEU A 233 10.41 -1.66 8.46
N VAL A 234 9.52 -2.64 8.58
CA VAL A 234 8.12 -2.54 8.19
C VAL A 234 7.25 -2.43 9.43
N VAL A 235 6.56 -1.30 9.59
CA VAL A 235 5.68 -1.01 10.74
C VAL A 235 4.29 -0.60 10.30
N ASN A 236 3.33 -0.67 11.24
CA ASN A 236 2.03 -0.04 11.04
C ASN A 236 2.03 1.43 11.49
N PRO A 237 1.10 2.27 10.98
CA PRO A 237 0.97 3.67 11.39
C PRO A 237 0.80 3.87 12.90
N ALA A 238 0.29 2.87 13.61
CA ALA A 238 0.04 2.93 15.04
C ALA A 238 1.32 2.91 15.89
N MET A 239 2.46 2.44 15.36
CA MET A 239 3.76 2.54 16.03
C MET A 239 4.36 3.94 15.94
N VAL A 240 4.15 4.62 14.82
CA VAL A 240 4.66 5.98 14.59
C VAL A 240 3.75 7.04 15.21
N SER A 241 2.44 6.81 15.23
CA SER A 241 1.46 7.79 15.73
C SER A 241 1.68 8.19 17.19
N LEU A 242 1.63 9.49 17.47
CA LEU A 242 1.57 10.01 18.84
C LEU A 242 0.36 9.44 19.61
N ARG A 243 0.50 9.25 20.92
CA ARG A 243 -0.58 8.81 21.80
C ARG A 243 -0.88 9.85 22.86
N ARG A 244 -2.16 10.00 23.21
CA ARG A 244 -2.53 10.85 24.35
C ARG A 244 -1.99 10.24 25.64
N THR A 245 -1.38 11.08 26.46
CA THR A 245 -0.94 10.71 27.81
C THR A 245 -1.62 11.60 28.85
N LYS A 246 -1.89 11.03 30.03
CA LYS A 246 -2.36 11.79 31.20
C LYS A 246 -1.20 12.42 31.98
N LYS A 247 0.02 11.91 31.80
CA LYS A 247 1.23 12.35 32.47
C LYS A 247 1.86 13.50 31.67
N ARG A 248 1.59 14.74 32.09
CA ARG A 248 2.02 15.94 31.36
C ARG A 248 3.54 16.13 31.38
N ASP A 249 4.19 15.67 32.43
CA ASP A 249 5.64 15.63 32.62
C ASP A 249 6.36 14.66 31.68
N GLN A 250 5.64 13.67 31.13
CA GLN A 250 6.16 12.64 30.22
C GLN A 250 5.67 12.88 28.78
N ALA A 251 5.30 14.11 28.44
CA ALA A 251 4.78 14.46 27.13
C ALA A 251 5.90 14.92 26.20
N ASP A 252 6.04 14.28 25.04
CA ASP A 252 6.95 14.70 23.98
C ASP A 252 6.41 15.92 23.23
N LEU A 253 5.08 16.10 23.21
CA LEU A 253 4.43 17.20 22.54
C LEU A 253 3.15 17.62 23.27
N PHE A 254 2.96 18.93 23.44
CA PHE A 254 1.71 19.47 23.94
C PHE A 254 0.87 20.01 22.78
N ASP A 255 -0.36 19.53 22.64
CA ASP A 255 -1.33 20.07 21.70
C ASP A 255 -2.06 21.26 22.35
N HIS A 256 -1.68 22.48 21.96
CA HIS A 256 -2.31 23.70 22.45
C HIS A 256 -3.75 23.89 21.95
N VAL A 257 -4.13 23.26 20.82
CA VAL A 257 -5.48 23.36 20.26
C VAL A 257 -6.43 22.43 21.02
N SER A 258 -6.02 21.17 21.21
CA SER A 258 -6.86 20.17 21.90
C SER A 258 -6.63 20.10 23.42
N GLY A 259 -5.69 20.89 23.95
CA GLY A 259 -5.26 20.86 25.36
C GLY A 259 -4.68 19.51 25.81
N SER A 260 -4.21 18.69 24.87
CA SER A 260 -3.82 17.30 25.13
C SER A 260 -2.30 17.13 25.15
N ALA A 261 -1.79 16.42 26.16
CA ALA A 261 -0.42 15.94 26.17
C ALA A 261 -0.29 14.69 25.29
N LEU A 262 0.73 14.66 24.44
CA LEU A 262 1.01 13.59 23.50
C LEU A 262 2.39 13.00 23.78
N SER A 263 2.52 11.68 23.66
CA SER A 263 3.78 10.97 23.80
C SER A 263 4.04 9.97 22.67
N ILE A 264 5.31 9.81 22.36
CA ILE A 264 5.90 8.81 21.48
C ILE A 264 5.92 7.48 22.24
N GLN A 265 5.48 6.40 21.59
CA GLN A 265 5.47 5.07 22.21
C GLN A 265 6.76 4.29 21.96
N PHE A 266 7.45 4.59 20.87
CA PHE A 266 8.67 3.91 20.44
C PHE A 266 9.72 4.97 20.06
N PRO A 267 10.43 5.55 21.05
CA PRO A 267 11.38 6.65 20.83
C PRO A 267 12.45 6.35 19.80
N PHE A 268 12.96 5.12 19.79
CA PHE A 268 13.91 4.60 18.80
C PHE A 268 13.58 5.03 17.37
N LEU A 269 12.32 4.90 16.92
CA LEU A 269 11.92 5.24 15.55
C LEU A 269 12.20 6.71 15.17
N PHE A 270 12.23 7.61 16.16
CA PHE A 270 12.45 9.05 16.00
C PHE A 270 13.92 9.44 16.19
N GLU A 271 14.74 8.54 16.73
CA GLU A 271 16.17 8.73 16.96
C GLU A 271 16.99 8.32 15.72
N VAL A 272 16.46 7.44 14.87
CA VAL A 272 17.12 7.00 13.63
C VAL A 272 17.07 8.11 12.56
N GLU A 273 18.21 8.36 11.92
CA GLU A 273 18.30 9.13 10.67
C GLU A 273 17.99 8.23 9.48
N TRP A 274 16.72 8.17 9.08
CA TRP A 274 16.30 7.27 7.99
C TRP A 274 16.82 7.73 6.62
N ASP A 275 17.25 6.80 5.77
CA ASP A 275 17.53 7.10 4.38
C ASP A 275 16.23 7.36 3.63
N THR A 276 15.29 6.42 3.73
CA THR A 276 13.97 6.54 3.10
C THR A 276 12.86 6.15 4.07
N ILE A 277 11.83 7.01 4.16
CA ILE A 277 10.54 6.66 4.77
C ILE A 277 9.51 6.50 3.66
N VAL A 278 8.91 5.32 3.54
CA VAL A 278 7.78 5.07 2.63
C VAL A 278 6.49 5.00 3.44
N ILE A 279 5.46 5.69 2.96
CA ILE A 279 4.14 5.75 3.59
C ILE A 279 3.13 5.18 2.61
N ASP A 280 2.64 3.99 2.90
CA ASP A 280 1.64 3.32 2.10
C ASP A 280 0.21 3.68 2.54
N GLU A 281 -0.69 3.70 1.57
CA GLU A 281 -2.08 4.13 1.73
C GLU A 281 -2.19 5.50 2.43
N THR A 282 -1.53 6.52 1.88
CA THR A 282 -1.46 7.86 2.48
C THR A 282 -2.83 8.44 2.80
N GLN A 283 -3.85 8.13 2.00
CA GLN A 283 -5.24 8.57 2.22
C GLN A 283 -5.85 8.04 3.52
N ASP A 284 -5.46 6.83 3.96
CA ASP A 284 -6.01 6.18 5.16
C ASP A 284 -5.14 6.45 6.40
N SER A 285 -3.90 6.90 6.21
CA SER A 285 -2.95 7.19 7.30
C SER A 285 -3.29 8.44 8.12
N GLY A 286 -4.16 9.31 7.61
CA GLY A 286 -4.48 10.61 8.21
C GLY A 286 -3.38 11.67 8.03
N ILE A 287 -2.41 11.44 7.13
CA ILE A 287 -1.33 12.38 6.81
C ILE A 287 -1.86 13.71 6.24
N ALA A 288 -2.97 13.65 5.48
CA ALA A 288 -3.62 14.80 4.85
C ALA A 288 -4.13 15.82 5.89
N ASN A 289 -4.42 15.38 7.11
CA ASN A 289 -4.76 16.28 8.22
C ASN A 289 -3.48 16.63 9.02
N PRO A 290 -2.97 17.88 8.92
CA PRO A 290 -1.74 18.29 9.60
C PRO A 290 -1.81 18.23 11.14
N SER A 291 -3.02 18.21 11.71
CA SER A 291 -3.27 18.13 13.15
C SER A 291 -3.32 16.69 13.67
N SER A 292 -3.37 15.70 12.77
CA SER A 292 -3.46 14.30 13.17
C SER A 292 -2.20 13.87 13.94
N GLN A 293 -2.38 12.93 14.88
CA GLN A 293 -1.29 12.36 15.67
C GLN A 293 -0.20 11.73 14.79
N PHE A 294 -0.60 11.14 13.67
CA PHE A 294 0.32 10.53 12.71
C PHE A 294 1.08 11.59 11.90
N SER A 295 0.40 12.59 11.33
CA SER A 295 1.04 13.67 10.56
C SER A 295 2.04 14.45 11.42
N ARG A 296 1.69 14.72 12.68
CA ARG A 296 2.59 15.38 13.64
C ARG A 296 3.80 14.53 14.00
N ALA A 297 3.60 13.22 14.24
CA ALA A 297 4.72 12.30 14.46
C ALA A 297 5.69 12.28 13.28
N LEU A 298 5.19 12.13 12.06
CA LEU A 298 6.03 12.09 10.85
C LEU A 298 6.87 13.36 10.67
N LYS A 299 6.36 14.53 11.06
CA LYS A 299 7.12 15.78 11.02
C LYS A 299 8.29 15.83 12.01
N MET A 300 8.23 15.00 13.06
CA MET A 300 9.28 14.91 14.08
C MET A 300 10.38 13.90 13.72
N MET A 301 10.13 12.99 12.78
CA MET A 301 11.12 12.00 12.34
C MET A 301 12.12 12.62 11.36
N THR A 302 13.36 12.14 11.35
CA THR A 302 14.41 12.57 10.41
C THR A 302 14.50 11.59 9.24
N SER A 303 14.60 12.11 8.02
CA SER A 303 14.79 11.25 6.83
C SER A 303 15.40 12.02 5.66
N LYS A 304 16.24 11.38 4.83
CA LYS A 304 16.76 11.99 3.59
C LYS A 304 15.67 12.11 2.51
N ARG A 305 14.82 11.08 2.39
CA ARG A 305 13.71 10.99 1.42
C ARG A 305 12.43 10.46 2.04
N ARG A 306 11.27 10.95 1.55
CA ARG A 306 9.94 10.43 1.91
C ARG A 306 9.09 10.13 0.69
N ILE A 307 8.60 8.91 0.57
CA ILE A 307 7.78 8.47 -0.57
C ILE A 307 6.36 8.18 -0.06
N GLY A 308 5.36 8.84 -0.63
CA GLY A 308 3.95 8.53 -0.38
C GLY A 308 3.40 7.61 -1.47
N LEU A 309 2.61 6.60 -1.10
CA LEU A 309 1.80 5.81 -2.01
C LEU A 309 0.32 6.03 -1.73
N SER A 310 -0.45 6.27 -2.77
CA SER A 310 -1.90 6.38 -2.68
C SER A 310 -2.58 5.59 -3.78
N GLY A 311 -3.60 4.80 -3.44
CA GLY A 311 -4.52 4.21 -4.42
C GLY A 311 -5.66 5.15 -4.83
N THR A 312 -5.92 6.20 -4.03
CA THR A 312 -6.96 7.21 -4.28
C THR A 312 -6.52 8.56 -3.69
N PRO A 313 -5.87 9.45 -4.47
CA PRO A 313 -5.26 10.67 -3.93
C PRO A 313 -6.27 11.71 -3.42
N MET A 314 -7.53 11.67 -3.86
CA MET A 314 -8.52 12.75 -3.66
C MET A 314 -9.63 12.43 -2.64
N GLY A 315 -9.47 11.39 -1.82
CA GLY A 315 -10.48 10.98 -0.83
C GLY A 315 -10.30 11.50 0.60
N GLY A 316 -9.28 12.34 0.83
CA GLY A 316 -8.90 12.86 2.16
C GLY A 316 -9.25 14.32 2.39
#